data_AF-A0A087H598-F1
#
_entry.id   AF-A0A087H598-F1
#
_cell.length_a   1.000
_cell.length_b   1.000
_cell.length_c   1.000
_cell.angle_alpha   90.00
_cell.angle_beta   90.00
_cell.angle_gamma   90.00
#
_symmetry.space_group_name_H-M   'P 1'
#
loop_
_entity.id
_entity.type
_entity.pdbx_description
1 polymer ?
#
loop_
_entity_poly.entity_id
_entity_poly.type
_entity_poly.pdbx_seq_one_letter_code
_entity_poly.pdbx_strand_id
1 'polypeptide(L)'
;MATLGESSSSDMGDANPSEIPQSIPVQSPEYPKISTTTVENAASWIDDALRQAMIYQKTISDTLDSTIDASKSRLTQIRDTSIAHTSQTIDSLREIASEYSVYEHMVFGKIKDGVNVAASYPVLSGALAFGVGIFALKKTRRFVYHNTLRMVMSEEALFSRADLKVKELRQSMDRLIAESDKLERVATVAEEEFIRGRLKLRQAGKQIHGAIRSAYKIEKQAAGLKDVLKELPTREASRFRTQISNRASEVKQERNAMTKEVNKISNYGISV
;
A
#
# COMPACT_ATOMS: atom_id res chain seq x y z
N MET A 1 -43.23 35.88 -40.49
CA MET A 1 -41.93 36.52 -40.20
C MET A 1 -40.88 35.42 -40.24
N ALA A 2 -40.18 35.21 -41.36
CA ALA A 2 -38.98 35.95 -41.81
C ALA A 2 -37.80 35.63 -40.87
N THR A 3 -36.63 35.09 -41.23
CA THR A 3 -35.85 34.79 -42.46
C THR A 3 -34.86 33.66 -42.10
N LEU A 4 -34.52 32.68 -42.95
CA LEU A 4 -33.50 32.68 -44.03
C LEU A 4 -32.04 32.89 -43.57
N GLY A 5 -31.15 32.03 -44.07
CA GLY A 5 -29.68 32.12 -43.96
C GLY A 5 -29.03 30.72 -43.84
N GLU A 6 -28.89 29.90 -44.89
CA GLU A 6 -27.78 29.90 -45.87
C GLU A 6 -26.39 29.70 -45.22
N SER A 7 -25.41 29.01 -45.81
CA SER A 7 -25.22 28.22 -47.03
C SER A 7 -23.72 27.87 -47.04
N SER A 8 -23.36 26.80 -47.77
CA SER A 8 -22.10 26.72 -48.55
C SER A 8 -20.75 26.72 -47.81
N SER A 9 -19.69 26.06 -48.28
CA SER A 9 -19.45 25.29 -49.50
C SER A 9 -18.02 24.74 -49.41
N SER A 10 -17.78 23.63 -50.11
CA SER A 10 -16.58 23.30 -50.90
C SER A 10 -15.20 23.79 -50.42
N ASP A 11 -14.23 22.88 -50.32
CA ASP A 11 -13.25 22.85 -51.41
C ASP A 11 -12.60 21.47 -51.60
N MET A 12 -12.54 21.08 -52.87
CA MET A 12 -11.78 19.97 -53.44
C MET A 12 -10.42 20.53 -53.85
N GLY A 13 -9.36 19.72 -53.84
CA GLY A 13 -8.07 20.16 -54.37
C GLY A 13 -7.05 19.04 -54.49
N ASP A 14 -7.14 18.28 -55.58
CA ASP A 14 -6.10 17.39 -56.11
C ASP A 14 -4.76 18.12 -56.33
N ALA A 15 -3.63 17.42 -56.12
CA ALA A 15 -2.47 17.44 -57.03
C ALA A 15 -1.34 16.50 -56.55
N ASN A 16 -1.03 15.49 -57.36
CA ASN A 16 0.31 14.88 -57.51
C ASN A 16 0.91 15.46 -58.82
N PRO A 17 2.23 15.68 -59.02
CA PRO A 17 3.13 14.58 -59.41
C PRO A 17 4.64 14.73 -59.05
N SER A 18 5.34 13.62 -59.25
CA SER A 18 6.78 13.31 -59.21
C SER A 18 7.77 14.30 -59.87
N GLU A 19 9.02 14.34 -59.39
CA GLU A 19 10.26 14.33 -60.21
C GLU A 19 11.55 14.08 -59.38
N ILE A 20 12.50 13.33 -59.95
CA ILE A 20 13.82 12.85 -59.46
C ILE A 20 14.90 13.49 -60.36
N PRO A 21 16.13 13.89 -59.91
CA PRO A 21 17.34 13.07 -60.22
C PRO A 21 18.61 13.24 -59.30
N GLN A 22 19.38 12.13 -59.14
CA GLN A 22 20.86 11.91 -59.29
C GLN A 22 21.86 13.03 -58.84
N SER A 23 23.10 12.86 -58.31
CA SER A 23 24.12 11.80 -58.22
C SER A 23 25.46 12.36 -57.62
N ILE A 24 26.15 11.60 -56.71
CA ILE A 24 27.64 11.35 -56.57
C ILE A 24 28.59 12.53 -56.12
N PRO A 25 29.84 12.34 -55.58
CA PRO A 25 30.49 11.38 -54.63
C PRO A 25 31.21 12.08 -53.43
N VAL A 26 31.48 11.42 -52.29
CA VAL A 26 32.60 11.81 -51.40
C VAL A 26 33.27 10.62 -50.68
N GLN A 27 34.56 10.49 -51.00
CA GLN A 27 35.75 9.93 -50.32
C GLN A 27 35.65 9.19 -48.96
N SER A 28 36.42 8.09 -48.90
CA SER A 28 36.83 7.33 -47.71
C SER A 28 37.42 8.19 -46.58
N PRO A 29 37.19 7.83 -45.32
CA PRO A 29 38.12 8.06 -44.25
C PRO A 29 38.85 6.77 -43.87
N GLU A 30 40.15 6.87 -44.04
CA GLU A 30 41.26 6.14 -43.41
C GLU A 30 40.95 5.62 -41.99
N TYR A 31 41.06 4.30 -41.81
CA TYR A 31 40.91 3.64 -40.50
C TYR A 31 42.23 3.73 -39.73
N PRO A 32 42.27 4.28 -38.50
CA PRO A 32 43.45 4.17 -37.65
C PRO A 32 43.56 2.71 -37.14
N LYS A 33 44.73 2.10 -37.33
CA LYS A 33 45.12 0.81 -36.74
C LYS A 33 44.88 0.86 -35.23
N ILE A 34 43.87 0.13 -34.76
CA ILE A 34 43.68 -0.14 -33.33
C ILE A 34 44.82 -1.06 -32.89
N SER A 35 45.64 -0.53 -31.99
CA SER A 35 46.71 -1.22 -31.28
C SER A 35 46.17 -2.48 -30.60
N THR A 36 46.86 -3.61 -30.84
CA THR A 36 46.60 -4.96 -30.34
C THR A 36 46.48 -5.08 -28.82
N THR A 37 46.93 -4.08 -28.06
CA THR A 37 46.86 -4.02 -26.59
C THR A 37 45.45 -3.74 -26.04
N THR A 38 44.53 -3.13 -26.80
CA THR A 38 43.15 -2.88 -26.33
C THR A 38 42.25 -4.11 -26.47
N VAL A 39 42.56 -5.01 -27.41
CA VAL A 39 41.77 -6.23 -27.67
C VAL A 39 42.13 -7.34 -26.68
N GLU A 40 43.40 -7.49 -26.31
CA GLU A 40 43.82 -8.47 -25.28
C GLU A 40 43.26 -8.10 -23.90
N ASN A 41 43.27 -6.82 -23.55
CA ASN A 41 42.70 -6.33 -22.30
C ASN A 41 41.16 -6.38 -22.32
N ALA A 42 40.54 -6.38 -23.51
CA ALA A 42 39.12 -6.63 -23.68
C ALA A 42 38.77 -8.13 -23.63
N ALA A 43 39.68 -9.03 -23.97
CA ALA A 43 39.46 -10.47 -23.90
C ALA A 43 39.58 -10.99 -22.46
N SER A 44 40.49 -10.42 -21.65
CA SER A 44 40.73 -10.83 -20.27
C SER A 44 39.54 -10.56 -19.34
N TRP A 45 38.92 -9.37 -19.39
CA TRP A 45 37.73 -9.10 -18.55
C TRP A 45 36.50 -9.91 -18.97
N ILE A 46 36.40 -10.29 -20.25
CA ILE A 46 35.33 -11.17 -20.74
C ILE A 46 35.54 -12.59 -20.18
N ASP A 47 36.77 -13.11 -20.18
CA ASP A 47 37.08 -14.40 -19.57
C ASP A 47 36.86 -14.38 -18.05
N ASP A 48 37.25 -13.30 -17.37
CA ASP A 48 37.02 -13.13 -15.93
C ASP A 48 35.52 -13.03 -15.60
N ALA A 49 34.74 -12.29 -16.39
CA ALA A 49 33.29 -12.19 -16.22
C ALA A 49 32.58 -13.53 -16.49
N LEU A 50 33.05 -14.31 -17.48
CA LEU A 50 32.56 -15.66 -17.77
C LEU A 50 32.85 -16.63 -16.61
N ARG A 51 34.07 -16.58 -16.06
CA ARG A 51 34.43 -17.38 -14.89
C ARG A 51 33.60 -17.01 -13.68
N GLN A 52 33.38 -15.71 -13.45
CA GLN A 52 32.60 -15.23 -12.33
C GLN A 52 31.12 -15.61 -12.47
N ALA A 53 30.56 -15.53 -13.69
CA ALA A 53 29.21 -16.01 -13.99
C ALA A 53 29.05 -17.52 -13.77
N MET A 54 30.04 -18.34 -14.17
CA MET A 54 30.00 -19.78 -13.91
C MET A 54 30.08 -20.11 -12.42
N ILE A 55 30.86 -19.37 -11.63
CA ILE A 55 30.93 -19.56 -10.18
C ILE A 55 29.60 -19.20 -9.52
N TYR A 56 28.99 -18.06 -9.90
CA TYR A 56 27.68 -17.69 -9.37
C TYR A 56 26.59 -18.70 -9.77
N GLN A 57 26.60 -19.19 -11.01
CA GLN A 57 25.64 -20.19 -11.46
C GLN A 57 25.77 -21.49 -10.65
N LYS A 58 27.00 -21.99 -10.43
CA LYS A 58 27.23 -23.19 -9.62
C LYS A 58 26.80 -22.99 -8.18
N THR A 59 27.19 -21.87 -7.55
CA THR A 59 26.79 -21.56 -6.17
C THR A 59 25.28 -21.44 -6.02
N ILE A 60 24.57 -20.86 -7.00
CA ILE A 60 23.11 -20.77 -6.98
C ILE A 60 22.49 -22.16 -7.11
N SER A 61 22.94 -22.99 -8.06
CA SER A 61 22.44 -24.36 -8.22
C SER A 61 22.68 -25.21 -6.97
N ASP A 62 23.89 -25.17 -6.41
CA ASP A 62 24.24 -25.93 -5.19
C ASP A 62 23.46 -25.45 -3.96
N THR A 63 23.17 -24.15 -3.86
CA THR A 63 22.34 -23.58 -2.78
C THR A 63 20.87 -23.97 -2.94
N LEU A 64 20.37 -24.02 -4.18
CA LEU A 64 18.99 -24.45 -4.45
C LEU A 64 18.81 -25.93 -4.15
N ASP A 65 19.70 -26.81 -4.62
CA ASP A 65 19.61 -28.25 -4.38
C ASP A 65 19.75 -28.58 -2.88
N SER A 66 20.70 -27.95 -2.18
CA SER A 66 20.83 -28.13 -0.72
C SER A 66 19.62 -27.61 0.06
N THR A 67 18.98 -26.52 -0.38
CA THR A 67 17.75 -26.00 0.24
C THR A 67 16.56 -26.92 -0.04
N ILE A 68 16.47 -27.48 -1.25
CA ILE A 68 15.44 -28.45 -1.62
C ILE A 68 15.58 -29.72 -0.78
N ASP A 69 16.77 -30.26 -0.63
CA ASP A 69 16.99 -31.48 0.16
C ASP A 69 16.81 -31.25 1.67
N ALA A 70 17.23 -30.08 2.19
CA ALA A 70 16.93 -29.68 3.57
C ALA A 70 15.41 -29.50 3.80
N SER A 71 14.68 -28.99 2.80
CA SER A 71 13.22 -28.86 2.88
C SER A 71 12.53 -30.23 2.85
N LYS A 72 12.99 -31.15 1.98
CA LYS A 72 12.47 -32.51 1.88
C LYS A 72 12.70 -33.29 3.17
N SER A 73 13.92 -33.26 3.71
CA SER A 73 14.25 -33.98 4.95
C SER A 73 13.47 -33.47 6.17
N ARG A 74 13.25 -32.15 6.28
CA ARG A 74 12.35 -31.58 7.31
C ARG A 74 10.90 -31.99 7.10
N LEU A 75 10.42 -32.01 5.85
CA LEU A 75 9.07 -32.45 5.53
C LEU A 75 8.85 -33.92 5.87
N THR A 76 9.81 -34.80 5.56
CA THR A 76 9.73 -36.22 5.93
C THR A 76 9.76 -36.40 7.43
N GLN A 77 10.60 -35.66 8.16
CA GLN A 77 10.63 -35.69 9.61
C GLN A 77 9.30 -35.25 10.25
N ILE A 78 8.67 -34.18 9.74
CA ILE A 78 7.36 -33.70 10.20
C ILE A 78 6.28 -34.74 9.91
N ARG A 79 6.32 -35.35 8.71
CA ARG A 79 5.37 -36.39 8.31
C ARG A 79 5.47 -37.61 9.21
N ASP A 80 6.66 -38.12 9.47
CA ASP A 80 6.86 -39.32 10.30
C ASP A 80 6.43 -39.05 11.75
N THR A 81 6.76 -37.87 12.28
CA THR A 81 6.33 -37.43 13.62
C THR A 81 4.80 -37.29 13.70
N SER A 82 4.16 -36.74 12.67
CA SER A 82 2.70 -36.60 12.60
C SER A 82 1.98 -37.94 12.51
N ILE A 83 2.52 -38.90 11.76
CA ILE A 83 1.97 -40.26 11.66
C ILE A 83 2.01 -40.95 13.02
N ALA A 84 3.13 -40.87 13.75
CA ALA A 84 3.27 -41.47 15.07
C ALA A 84 2.29 -40.88 16.11
N HIS A 85 2.10 -39.56 16.13
CA HIS A 85 1.11 -38.93 17.01
C HIS A 85 -0.34 -39.24 16.61
N THR A 86 -0.60 -39.40 15.30
CA THR A 86 -1.93 -39.78 14.80
C THR A 86 -2.27 -41.21 15.19
N SER A 87 -1.34 -42.16 15.05
CA SER A 87 -1.56 -43.54 15.48
C SER A 87 -1.78 -43.63 16.99
N GLN A 88 -0.98 -42.89 17.78
CA GLN A 88 -1.17 -42.81 19.24
C GLN A 88 -2.56 -42.27 19.61
N THR A 89 -3.05 -41.26 18.91
CA THR A 89 -4.40 -40.70 19.14
C THR A 89 -5.50 -41.71 18.79
N ILE A 90 -5.33 -42.44 17.68
CA ILE A 90 -6.28 -43.48 17.27
C ILE A 90 -6.33 -44.61 18.29
N ASP A 91 -5.19 -45.01 18.84
CA ASP A 91 -5.12 -46.06 19.86
C ASP A 91 -5.76 -45.62 21.19
N SER A 92 -5.52 -44.39 21.64
CA SER A 92 -6.21 -43.83 22.82
C SER A 92 -7.72 -43.72 22.62
N LEU A 93 -8.19 -43.39 21.42
CA LEU A 93 -9.63 -43.38 21.12
C LEU A 93 -10.24 -44.78 21.16
N ARG A 94 -9.52 -45.82 20.72
CA ARG A 94 -9.96 -47.21 20.85
C ARG A 94 -10.04 -47.66 22.29
N GLU A 95 -9.08 -47.25 23.12
CA GLU A 95 -9.09 -47.53 24.56
C GLU A 95 -10.31 -46.87 25.23
N ILE A 96 -10.57 -45.59 24.98
CA ILE A 96 -11.74 -44.87 25.50
C ILE A 96 -13.05 -45.50 25.00
N ALA A 97 -13.12 -45.90 23.72
CA ALA A 97 -14.31 -46.58 23.20
C ALA A 97 -14.57 -47.92 23.91
N SER A 98 -13.50 -48.66 24.23
CA SER A 98 -13.63 -49.91 24.99
C SER A 98 -14.08 -49.66 26.44
N GLU A 99 -13.56 -48.61 27.10
CA GLU A 99 -13.97 -48.24 28.46
C GLU A 99 -15.42 -47.73 28.49
N TYR A 100 -15.83 -46.98 27.46
CA TYR A 100 -17.21 -46.52 27.28
C TYR A 100 -18.20 -47.68 27.18
N SER A 101 -17.83 -48.77 26.50
CA SER A 101 -18.72 -49.94 26.33
C SER A 101 -19.10 -50.59 27.67
N VAL A 102 -18.24 -50.52 28.70
CA VAL A 102 -18.51 -51.03 30.05
C VAL A 102 -19.60 -50.20 30.74
N TYR A 103 -19.52 -48.87 30.64
CA TYR A 103 -20.55 -47.97 31.16
C TYR A 103 -21.85 -48.10 30.38
N GLU A 104 -21.78 -48.27 29.07
CA GLU A 104 -22.91 -48.51 28.20
C GLU A 104 -23.70 -49.75 28.64
N HIS A 105 -23.02 -50.88 28.85
CA HIS A 105 -23.65 -52.11 29.33
C HIS A 105 -24.27 -51.96 30.74
N MET A 106 -23.64 -51.21 31.64
CA MET A 106 -24.19 -50.95 32.98
C MET A 106 -25.45 -50.06 32.93
N VAL A 107 -25.45 -49.01 32.11
CA VAL A 107 -26.59 -48.12 31.94
C VAL A 107 -27.75 -48.87 31.27
N PHE A 108 -27.50 -49.61 30.19
CA PHE A 108 -28.53 -50.41 29.55
C PHE A 108 -29.03 -51.55 30.45
N GLY A 109 -28.18 -52.14 31.28
CA GLY A 109 -28.57 -53.08 32.32
C GLY A 109 -29.57 -52.45 33.31
N LYS A 110 -29.23 -51.29 33.87
CA LYS A 110 -30.12 -50.55 34.78
C LYS A 110 -31.42 -50.08 34.11
N ILE A 111 -31.38 -49.68 32.85
CA ILE A 111 -32.58 -49.34 32.09
C ILE A 111 -33.45 -50.57 31.90
N LYS A 112 -32.89 -51.72 31.54
CA LYS A 112 -33.63 -52.98 31.38
C LYS A 112 -34.27 -53.43 32.70
N ASP A 113 -33.54 -53.33 33.81
CA ASP A 113 -34.07 -53.58 35.14
C ASP A 113 -35.18 -52.58 35.50
N GLY A 114 -34.98 -51.29 35.16
CA GLY A 114 -35.98 -50.24 35.33
C GLY A 114 -37.24 -50.45 34.48
N VAL A 115 -37.12 -51.00 33.28
CA VAL A 115 -38.27 -51.40 32.43
C VAL A 115 -39.01 -52.59 33.06
N ASN A 116 -38.28 -53.54 33.64
CA ASN A 116 -38.89 -54.66 34.36
C ASN A 116 -39.64 -54.18 35.62
N VAL A 117 -39.11 -53.18 36.33
CA VAL A 117 -39.78 -52.51 37.47
C VAL A 117 -40.94 -51.60 37.02
N ALA A 118 -40.85 -50.99 35.84
CA ALA A 118 -41.95 -50.23 35.25
C ALA A 118 -43.14 -51.13 34.90
N ALA A 119 -42.86 -52.36 34.46
CA ALA A 119 -43.88 -53.36 34.15
C ALA A 119 -44.67 -53.82 35.38
N SER A 120 -44.09 -53.79 36.58
CA SER A 120 -44.79 -54.14 37.82
C SER A 120 -45.68 -53.01 38.37
N TYR A 121 -45.46 -51.76 37.96
CA TYR A 121 -46.27 -50.59 38.36
C TYR A 121 -46.66 -49.72 37.14
N PRO A 122 -47.53 -50.22 36.24
CA PRO A 122 -47.79 -49.59 34.94
C PRO A 122 -48.40 -48.18 35.04
N VAL A 123 -49.23 -47.90 36.05
CA VAL A 123 -49.89 -46.59 36.22
C VAL A 123 -48.92 -45.53 36.72
N LEU A 124 -48.11 -45.85 37.74
CA LEU A 124 -47.16 -44.91 38.34
C LEU A 124 -45.98 -44.63 37.38
N SER A 125 -45.48 -45.67 36.72
CA SER A 125 -44.42 -45.53 35.71
C SER A 125 -44.93 -44.78 34.49
N GLY A 126 -46.15 -45.06 34.03
CA GLY A 126 -46.81 -44.31 32.94
C GLY A 126 -46.88 -42.82 33.26
N ALA A 127 -47.40 -42.45 34.44
CA ALA A 127 -47.50 -41.05 34.84
C ALA A 127 -46.14 -40.34 34.88
N LEU A 128 -45.10 -40.99 35.42
CA LEU A 128 -43.75 -40.44 35.46
C LEU A 128 -43.16 -40.29 34.04
N ALA A 129 -43.32 -41.30 33.18
CA ALA A 129 -42.86 -41.28 31.81
C ALA A 129 -43.56 -40.19 30.98
N PHE A 130 -44.86 -39.98 31.18
CA PHE A 130 -45.61 -38.88 30.56
C PHE A 130 -45.10 -37.52 31.04
N GLY A 131 -44.89 -37.33 32.35
CA GLY A 131 -44.36 -36.08 32.90
C GLY A 131 -42.96 -35.73 32.36
N VAL A 132 -42.06 -36.70 32.34
CA VAL A 132 -40.71 -36.54 31.75
C VAL A 132 -40.80 -36.31 30.24
N GLY A 133 -41.70 -37.00 29.55
CA GLY A 133 -41.96 -36.83 28.12
C GLY A 133 -42.41 -35.41 27.78
N ILE A 134 -43.33 -34.82 28.56
CA ILE A 134 -43.79 -33.44 28.36
C ILE A 134 -42.65 -32.44 28.56
N PHE A 135 -41.76 -32.66 29.53
CA PHE A 135 -40.60 -31.78 29.76
C PHE A 135 -39.47 -31.97 28.72
N ALA A 136 -39.36 -33.16 28.14
CA ALA A 136 -38.41 -33.47 27.07
C ALA A 136 -38.78 -32.83 25.72
N LEU A 137 -40.05 -32.41 25.52
CA LEU A 137 -40.46 -31.67 24.34
C LEU A 137 -39.71 -30.34 24.25
N LYS A 138 -39.06 -30.07 23.11
CA LYS A 138 -38.22 -28.86 22.91
C LYS A 138 -38.96 -27.54 23.20
N LYS A 139 -40.27 -27.48 22.98
CA LYS A 139 -41.08 -26.26 23.14
C LYS A 139 -41.38 -25.93 24.61
N THR A 140 -41.73 -26.93 25.41
CA THR A 140 -42.07 -26.75 26.84
C THR A 140 -40.84 -26.35 27.64
N ARG A 141 -39.70 -27.00 27.41
CA ARG A 141 -38.42 -26.61 28.03
C ARG A 141 -38.07 -25.14 27.77
N ARG A 142 -38.20 -24.70 26.51
CA ARG A 142 -37.91 -23.32 26.11
C ARG A 142 -38.92 -22.33 26.70
N PHE A 143 -40.18 -22.72 26.78
CA PHE A 143 -41.24 -21.92 27.39
C PHE A 143 -40.99 -21.70 28.88
N VAL A 144 -40.74 -22.77 29.65
CA VAL A 144 -40.45 -22.68 31.09
C VAL A 144 -39.20 -21.84 31.34
N TYR A 145 -38.12 -22.06 30.57
CA TYR A 145 -36.89 -21.29 30.70
C TYR A 145 -37.08 -19.79 30.46
N HIS A 146 -37.77 -19.39 29.40
CA HIS A 146 -38.00 -17.97 29.13
C HIS A 146 -39.01 -17.35 30.11
N ASN A 147 -40.01 -18.10 30.55
CA ASN A 147 -41.00 -17.61 31.50
C ASN A 147 -40.40 -17.40 32.91
N THR A 148 -39.55 -18.33 33.38
CA THR A 148 -38.88 -18.18 34.68
C THR A 148 -37.83 -17.08 34.67
N LEU A 149 -37.03 -16.96 33.60
CA LEU A 149 -36.11 -15.84 33.45
C LEU A 149 -36.84 -14.49 33.45
N ARG A 150 -38.00 -14.42 32.78
CA ARG A 150 -38.80 -13.20 32.72
C ARG A 150 -39.43 -12.83 34.06
N MET A 151 -39.84 -13.80 34.88
CA MET A 151 -40.36 -13.55 36.22
C MET A 151 -39.27 -13.19 37.25
N VAL A 152 -38.05 -13.70 37.07
CA VAL A 152 -36.93 -13.44 38.00
C VAL A 152 -36.27 -12.08 37.75
N MET A 153 -36.39 -11.52 36.54
CA MET A 153 -35.96 -10.14 36.28
C MET A 153 -37.07 -9.17 36.72
N SER A 154 -36.93 -8.58 37.91
CA SER A 154 -37.81 -7.51 38.34
C SER A 154 -37.72 -6.32 37.38
N GLU A 155 -38.86 -5.70 37.08
CA GLU A 155 -38.92 -4.53 36.21
C GLU A 155 -38.01 -3.40 36.74
N GLU A 156 -37.93 -3.27 38.06
CA GLU A 156 -37.04 -2.33 38.75
C GLU A 156 -35.54 -2.59 38.49
N ALA A 157 -35.12 -3.85 38.40
CA ALA A 157 -33.74 -4.20 38.05
C ALA A 157 -33.40 -3.86 36.59
N LEU A 158 -34.39 -3.94 35.69
CA LEU A 158 -34.23 -3.51 34.30
C LEU A 158 -34.14 -1.98 34.19
N PHE A 159 -35.00 -1.24 34.91
CA PHE A 159 -34.98 0.22 34.92
C PHE A 159 -33.69 0.78 35.54
N SER A 160 -33.27 0.26 36.69
CA SER A 160 -32.00 0.68 37.32
C SER A 160 -30.79 0.41 36.42
N ARG A 161 -30.76 -0.72 35.70
CA ARG A 161 -29.71 -1.01 34.71
C ARG A 161 -29.77 -0.06 33.52
N ALA A 162 -30.96 0.30 33.06
CA ALA A 162 -31.13 1.29 32.00
C ALA A 162 -30.64 2.67 32.45
N ASP A 163 -30.98 3.11 33.66
CA ASP A 163 -30.54 4.38 34.22
C ASP A 163 -29.01 4.46 34.38
N LEU A 164 -28.38 3.37 34.83
CA LEU A 164 -26.92 3.30 34.91
C LEU A 164 -26.28 3.45 33.52
N LYS A 165 -26.80 2.74 32.51
CA LYS A 165 -26.30 2.87 31.13
C LYS A 165 -26.52 4.27 30.56
N VAL A 166 -27.65 4.91 30.84
CA VAL A 166 -27.93 6.28 30.41
C VAL A 166 -26.96 7.26 31.07
N LYS A 167 -26.66 7.09 32.36
CA LYS A 167 -25.68 7.92 33.08
C LYS A 167 -24.27 7.75 32.52
N GLU A 168 -23.85 6.52 32.29
CA GLU A 168 -22.55 6.21 31.66
C GLU A 168 -22.46 6.83 30.26
N LEU A 169 -23.52 6.70 29.46
CA LEU A 169 -23.57 7.26 28.12
C LEU A 169 -23.51 8.80 28.14
N ARG A 170 -24.26 9.46 29.03
CA ARG A 170 -24.19 10.91 29.22
C ARG A 170 -22.78 11.36 29.59
N GLN A 171 -22.12 10.67 30.51
CA GLN A 171 -20.75 10.99 30.90
C GLN A 171 -19.77 10.83 29.73
N SER A 172 -19.95 9.81 28.89
CA SER A 172 -19.13 9.63 27.68
C SER A 172 -19.39 10.72 26.64
N MET A 173 -20.65 11.14 26.48
CA MET A 173 -21.06 12.22 25.59
C MET A 173 -20.47 13.56 26.03
N ASP A 174 -20.56 13.90 27.32
CA ASP A 174 -20.02 15.15 27.85
C ASP A 174 -18.49 15.24 27.63
N ARG A 175 -17.78 14.11 27.79
CA ARG A 175 -16.35 14.01 27.48
C ARG A 175 -16.10 14.22 25.99
N LEU A 176 -16.87 13.57 25.12
CA LEU A 176 -16.73 13.70 23.67
C LEU A 176 -17.00 15.12 23.19
N ILE A 177 -18.02 15.79 23.72
CA ILE A 177 -18.35 17.18 23.40
C ILE A 177 -17.22 18.12 23.82
N ALA A 178 -16.68 17.94 25.03
CA ALA A 178 -15.55 18.75 25.50
C ALA A 178 -14.29 18.54 24.64
N GLU A 179 -14.01 17.30 24.23
CA GLU A 179 -12.92 16.98 23.32
C GLU A 179 -13.15 17.53 21.90
N SER A 180 -14.38 17.44 21.38
CA SER A 180 -14.71 17.97 20.05
C SER A 180 -14.58 19.48 19.99
N ASP A 181 -15.09 20.20 20.99
CA ASP A 181 -14.99 21.67 21.07
C ASP A 181 -13.52 22.12 21.12
N LYS A 182 -12.68 21.38 21.84
CA LYS A 182 -11.25 21.65 21.90
C LYS A 182 -10.58 21.42 20.55
N LEU A 183 -10.89 20.31 19.88
CA LEU A 183 -10.32 19.97 18.57
C LEU A 183 -10.79 20.94 17.49
N GLU A 184 -12.04 21.38 17.52
CA GLU A 184 -12.58 22.38 16.59
C GLU A 184 -11.84 23.72 16.72
N ARG A 185 -11.61 24.19 17.96
CA ARG A 185 -10.83 25.42 18.20
C ARG A 185 -9.39 25.29 17.70
N VAL A 186 -8.76 24.12 17.88
CA VAL A 186 -7.40 23.89 17.37
C VAL A 186 -7.39 23.86 15.84
N ALA A 187 -8.37 23.20 15.21
CA ALA A 187 -8.48 23.10 13.77
C ALA A 187 -8.71 24.47 13.10
N THR A 188 -9.61 25.29 13.66
CA THR A 188 -9.90 26.64 13.14
C THR A 188 -8.70 27.58 13.23
N VAL A 189 -7.95 27.54 14.34
CA VAL A 189 -6.70 28.32 14.48
C VAL A 189 -5.64 27.83 13.48
N ALA A 190 -5.45 26.52 13.36
CA ALA A 190 -4.49 25.93 12.42
C ALA A 190 -4.84 26.25 10.96
N GLU A 191 -6.12 26.27 10.60
CA GLU A 191 -6.59 26.68 9.28
C GLU A 191 -6.24 28.14 8.99
N GLU A 192 -6.48 29.04 9.95
CA GLU A 192 -6.18 30.47 9.77
C GLU A 192 -4.67 30.70 9.59
N GLU A 193 -3.84 30.04 10.41
CA GLU A 193 -2.38 30.09 10.28
C GLU A 193 -1.90 29.51 8.94
N PHE A 194 -2.51 28.41 8.48
CA PHE A 194 -2.21 27.81 7.19
C PHE A 194 -2.55 28.74 6.03
N ILE A 195 -3.74 29.36 6.04
CA ILE A 195 -4.15 30.33 5.01
C ILE A 195 -3.18 31.52 4.97
N ARG A 196 -2.85 32.09 6.14
CA ARG A 196 -1.86 33.18 6.24
C ARG A 196 -0.48 32.74 5.75
N GLY A 197 -0.03 31.54 6.10
CA GLY A 197 1.22 30.94 5.66
C GLY A 197 1.28 30.76 4.15
N ARG A 198 0.21 30.22 3.54
CA ARG A 198 0.07 30.09 2.08
C ARG A 198 0.12 31.43 1.36
N LEU A 199 -0.54 32.46 1.92
CA LEU A 199 -0.51 33.80 1.33
C LEU A 199 0.91 34.39 1.33
N LYS A 200 1.65 34.24 2.45
CA LYS A 200 3.05 34.67 2.55
C LYS A 200 3.95 33.93 1.56
N LEU A 201 3.78 32.61 1.43
CA LEU A 201 4.54 31.80 0.46
C LEU A 201 4.24 32.22 -0.98
N ARG A 202 2.97 32.48 -1.33
CA ARG A 202 2.59 32.99 -2.64
C ARG A 202 3.24 34.34 -2.94
N GLN A 203 3.21 35.27 -1.97
CA GLN A 203 3.82 36.59 -2.14
C GLN A 203 5.35 36.51 -2.29
N ALA A 204 6.02 35.72 -1.45
CA ALA A 204 7.46 35.48 -1.54
C ALA A 204 7.82 34.81 -2.87
N GLY A 205 7.04 33.82 -3.29
CA GLY A 205 7.19 33.18 -4.60
C GLY A 205 7.16 34.19 -5.74
N LYS A 206 6.21 35.13 -5.74
CA LYS A 206 6.10 36.18 -6.78
C LYS A 206 7.32 37.09 -6.80
N GLN A 207 7.84 37.46 -5.63
CA GLN A 207 9.05 38.28 -5.52
C GLN A 207 10.27 37.52 -6.07
N ILE A 208 10.43 36.25 -5.71
CA ILE A 208 11.51 35.39 -6.23
C ILE A 208 11.37 35.22 -7.74
N HIS A 209 10.15 35.03 -8.26
CA HIS A 209 9.91 34.93 -9.70
C HIS A 209 10.29 36.23 -10.44
N GLY A 210 9.99 37.39 -9.84
CA GLY A 210 10.47 38.69 -10.33
C GLY A 210 12.00 38.79 -10.38
N ALA A 211 12.68 38.32 -9.32
CA ALA A 211 14.15 38.27 -9.25
C ALA A 211 14.77 37.28 -10.26
N ILE A 212 14.12 36.14 -10.50
CA ILE A 212 14.52 35.19 -11.56
C ILE A 212 14.45 35.88 -12.92
N ARG A 213 13.39 36.64 -13.19
CA ARG A 213 13.23 37.36 -14.47
C ARG A 213 14.25 38.47 -14.64
N SER A 214 14.61 39.20 -13.58
CA SER A 214 15.67 40.21 -13.65
C SER A 214 17.05 39.57 -13.84
N ALA A 215 17.37 38.51 -13.08
CA ALA A 215 18.60 37.74 -13.23
C ALA A 215 18.75 37.17 -14.65
N TYR A 216 17.67 36.65 -15.25
CA TYR A 216 17.66 36.17 -16.63
C TYR A 216 17.97 37.28 -17.65
N LYS A 217 17.45 38.51 -17.45
CA LYS A 217 17.79 39.66 -18.30
C LYS A 217 19.26 40.04 -18.18
N ILE A 218 19.81 40.05 -16.96
CA ILE A 218 21.22 40.36 -16.71
C ILE A 218 22.12 39.30 -17.37
N GLU A 219 21.78 38.01 -17.21
CA GLU A 219 22.49 36.91 -17.88
C GLU A 219 22.50 37.09 -19.40
N LYS A 220 21.36 37.47 -20.00
CA LYS A 220 21.26 37.74 -21.44
C LYS A 220 22.10 38.94 -21.87
N GLN A 221 22.12 40.03 -21.10
CA GLN A 221 22.95 41.20 -21.37
C GLN A 221 24.44 40.88 -21.24
N ALA A 222 24.83 40.12 -20.22
CA ALA A 222 26.20 39.68 -20.02
C ALA A 222 26.69 38.75 -21.16
N ALA A 223 25.82 37.86 -21.64
CA ALA A 223 26.10 37.02 -22.80
C ALA A 223 26.32 37.87 -24.06
N GLY A 224 25.40 38.80 -24.36
CA GLY A 224 25.55 39.70 -25.51
C GLY A 224 26.81 40.59 -25.44
N LEU A 225 27.15 41.10 -24.25
CA LEU A 225 28.37 41.89 -24.06
C LEU A 225 29.63 41.04 -24.24
N LYS A 226 29.62 39.79 -23.77
CA LYS A 226 30.71 38.84 -23.99
C LYS A 226 30.91 38.54 -25.48
N ASP A 227 29.82 38.44 -26.24
CA ASP A 227 29.85 38.21 -27.69
C ASP A 227 30.45 39.41 -28.43
N VAL A 228 30.05 40.64 -28.10
CA VAL A 228 30.68 41.86 -28.65
C VAL A 228 32.17 41.90 -28.31
N LEU A 229 32.52 41.65 -27.05
CA LEU A 229 33.91 41.64 -26.63
C LEU A 229 34.73 40.59 -27.37
N LYS A 230 34.13 39.49 -27.87
CA LYS A 230 34.79 38.42 -28.64
C LYS A 230 35.43 38.94 -29.94
N GLU A 231 34.86 39.99 -30.53
CA GLU A 231 35.32 40.57 -31.79
C GLU A 231 36.57 41.45 -31.64
N LEU A 232 36.86 41.95 -30.43
CA LEU A 232 38.02 42.79 -30.17
C LEU A 232 39.24 41.96 -29.71
N PRO A 233 40.34 41.87 -30.49
CA PRO A 233 41.54 41.11 -30.11
C PRO A 233 42.47 41.84 -29.13
N THR A 234 41.94 42.68 -28.23
CA THR A 234 42.72 43.51 -27.30
C THR A 234 42.87 42.83 -25.93
N ARG A 235 44.00 43.07 -25.24
CA ARG A 235 44.26 42.54 -23.88
C ARG A 235 43.25 43.02 -22.83
N GLU A 236 42.70 44.22 -22.98
CA GLU A 236 41.65 44.72 -22.07
C GLU A 236 40.33 44.00 -22.29
N ALA A 237 39.98 43.72 -23.55
CA ALA A 237 38.78 42.95 -23.89
C ALA A 237 38.84 41.54 -23.29
N SER A 238 40.00 40.87 -23.30
CA SER A 238 40.13 39.55 -22.67
C SER A 238 39.94 39.59 -21.16
N ARG A 239 40.45 40.62 -20.46
CA ARG A 239 40.18 40.84 -19.03
C ARG A 239 38.69 41.01 -18.74
N PHE A 240 37.99 41.85 -19.52
CA PHE A 240 36.56 42.06 -19.35
C PHE A 240 35.74 40.80 -19.65
N ARG A 241 36.11 40.00 -20.67
CA ARG A 241 35.46 38.71 -20.96
C ARG A 241 35.50 37.78 -19.74
N THR A 242 36.65 37.66 -19.07
CA THR A 242 36.77 36.82 -17.87
C THR A 242 35.91 37.35 -16.73
N GLN A 243 35.93 38.67 -16.47
CA GLN A 243 35.11 39.27 -15.42
C GLN A 243 33.61 39.06 -15.68
N ILE A 244 33.14 39.32 -16.89
CA ILE A 244 31.73 39.14 -17.28
C ILE A 244 31.36 37.65 -17.21
N SER A 245 32.24 36.75 -17.65
CA SER A 245 31.97 35.31 -17.59
C SER A 245 31.80 34.82 -16.15
N ASN A 246 32.66 35.27 -15.23
CA ASN A 246 32.57 34.91 -13.81
C ASN A 246 31.27 35.44 -13.18
N ARG A 247 30.93 36.72 -13.43
CA ARG A 247 29.68 37.32 -12.94
C ARG A 247 28.44 36.68 -13.54
N ALA A 248 28.46 36.36 -14.84
CA ALA A 248 27.35 35.67 -15.49
C ALA A 248 27.14 34.26 -14.94
N SER A 249 28.20 33.51 -14.64
CA SER A 249 28.08 32.20 -14.01
C SER A 249 27.52 32.28 -12.58
N GLU A 250 27.92 33.30 -11.81
CA GLU A 250 27.40 33.57 -10.46
C GLU A 250 25.89 33.85 -10.51
N VAL A 251 25.46 34.79 -11.37
CA VAL A 251 24.04 35.11 -11.57
C VAL A 251 23.23 33.89 -12.05
N LYS A 252 23.79 33.08 -12.95
CA LYS A 252 23.14 31.85 -13.43
C LYS A 252 22.95 30.83 -12.31
N GLN A 253 23.94 30.68 -11.42
CA GLN A 253 23.87 29.78 -10.28
C GLN A 253 22.80 30.24 -9.28
N GLU A 254 22.78 31.54 -8.94
CA GLU A 254 21.76 32.13 -8.07
C GLU A 254 20.35 32.00 -8.66
N ARG A 255 20.19 32.27 -9.95
CA ARG A 255 18.92 32.09 -10.66
C ARG A 255 18.43 30.64 -10.56
N ASN A 256 19.31 29.67 -10.80
CA ASN A 256 18.95 28.26 -10.67
C ASN A 256 18.58 27.88 -9.23
N ALA A 257 19.23 28.46 -8.22
CA ALA A 257 18.86 28.27 -6.82
C ALA A 257 17.47 28.85 -6.52
N MET A 258 17.20 30.09 -6.95
CA MET A 258 15.88 30.72 -6.82
C MET A 258 14.77 29.93 -7.53
N THR A 259 15.03 29.39 -8.73
CA THR A 259 14.07 28.55 -9.45
C THR A 259 13.74 27.26 -8.68
N LYS A 260 14.72 26.65 -8.00
CA LYS A 260 14.46 25.48 -7.14
C LYS A 260 13.53 25.83 -5.97
N GLU A 261 13.73 26.98 -5.34
CA GLU A 261 12.86 27.43 -4.24
C GLU A 261 11.42 27.72 -4.73
N VAL A 262 11.25 28.36 -5.90
CA VAL A 262 9.92 28.56 -6.50
C VAL A 262 9.25 27.22 -6.85
N ASN A 263 10.01 26.26 -7.39
CA ASN A 263 9.48 24.93 -7.66
C ASN A 263 9.05 24.21 -6.39
N LYS A 264 9.76 24.37 -5.26
CA LYS A 264 9.30 23.85 -3.96
C LYS A 264 7.95 24.45 -3.56
N ILE A 265 7.77 25.76 -3.72
CA ILE A 265 6.49 26.44 -3.43
C ILE A 265 5.37 25.89 -4.34
N SER A 266 5.65 25.70 -5.63
CA SER A 266 4.70 25.13 -6.58
C SER A 266 4.33 23.67 -6.25
N ASN A 267 5.28 22.87 -5.77
CA ASN A 267 5.04 21.48 -5.37
C ASN A 267 4.10 21.35 -4.17
N TYR A 268 4.00 22.39 -3.32
CA TYR A 268 2.97 22.48 -2.28
C TYR A 268 1.57 22.86 -2.82
N GLY A 269 1.37 22.91 -4.13
CA GLY A 269 0.09 23.28 -4.76
C GLY A 269 -0.21 24.78 -4.68
N ILE A 270 0.80 25.62 -4.43
CA ILE A 270 0.67 27.08 -4.39
C ILE A 270 1.10 27.63 -5.75
N SER A 271 0.16 28.18 -6.52
CA SER A 271 0.51 28.89 -7.75
C SER A 271 1.23 30.19 -7.43
N VAL A 272 2.34 30.43 -8.12
CA VAL A 272 3.21 31.60 -7.97
C VAL A 272 3.07 32.48 -9.20
#